data_AF-X1A0K9-F1
#
_entry.id   AF-X1A0K9-F1
#
_cell.length_a   1.000
_cell.length_b   1.000
_cell.length_c   1.000
_cell.angle_alpha   90.00
_cell.angle_beta   90.00
_cell.angle_gamma   90.00
#
_symmetry.space_group_name_H-M   'P 1'
#
loop_
_entity.id
_entity.type
_entity.pdbx_description
1 polymer ?
#
loop_
_entity_poly.entity_id
_entity_poly.type
_entity_poly.pdbx_seq_one_letter_code
_entity_poly.pdbx_strand_id
1 'polypeptide(L)'
;MNEKSLNWNNFVKKLSPAILENKINKEWLSAVERIKRKIIVLDDDPTGIQTVHSIPVYTSWDFSTLRHIMRDKHKLIYILTNSRALTSVETQRLHK
;
A
#
# COMPACT_ATOMS: atom_id res chain seq x y z
N MET A 1 -25.52 26.72 34.29
CA MET A 1 -25.05 25.96 33.11
C MET A 1 -25.31 24.49 33.40
N ASN A 2 -26.18 23.82 32.64
CA ASN A 2 -26.42 22.37 32.78
C ASN A 2 -25.27 21.63 32.09
N GLU A 3 -24.20 21.33 32.82
CA GLU A 3 -23.15 20.45 32.30
C GLU A 3 -23.71 19.03 32.16
N LYS A 4 -23.88 18.58 30.92
CA LYS A 4 -24.15 17.18 30.63
C LYS A 4 -22.84 16.41 30.83
N SER A 5 -22.64 15.91 32.05
CA SER A 5 -21.62 14.91 32.35
C SER A 5 -21.86 13.66 31.49
N LEU A 6 -20.98 13.42 30.51
CA LEU A 6 -21.01 12.18 29.73
C LEU A 6 -20.24 11.11 30.50
N ASN A 7 -20.97 10.18 31.09
CA ASN A 7 -20.38 9.02 31.75
C ASN A 7 -19.65 8.14 30.72
N TRP A 8 -18.40 7.74 31.02
CA TRP A 8 -17.57 6.90 30.14
C TRP A 8 -18.26 5.61 29.70
N ASN A 9 -18.97 4.93 30.61
CA ASN A 9 -19.71 3.70 30.28
C ASN A 9 -20.89 3.99 29.33
N ASN A 10 -21.53 5.15 29.45
CA ASN A 10 -22.60 5.57 28.55
C ASN A 10 -22.06 5.95 27.17
N PHE A 11 -20.83 6.44 27.08
CA PHE A 11 -20.15 6.71 25.82
C PHE A 11 -19.77 5.40 25.11
N VAL A 12 -19.13 4.47 25.80
CA VAL A 12 -18.72 3.18 25.20
C VAL A 12 -19.92 2.40 24.66
N LYS A 13 -21.07 2.43 25.35
CA LYS A 13 -22.32 1.80 24.86
C LYS A 13 -22.85 2.38 23.54
N LYS A 14 -22.46 3.60 23.17
CA LYS A 14 -22.85 4.23 21.89
C LYS A 14 -21.89 3.88 20.75
N LEU A 15 -20.70 3.37 21.07
CA LEU A 15 -19.76 2.93 20.06
C LEU A 15 -20.26 1.64 19.43
N SER A 16 -20.07 1.51 18.11
CA SER A 16 -20.30 0.24 17.44
C SER A 16 -19.39 -0.82 18.06
N PRO A 17 -19.87 -2.07 18.20
CA PRO A 17 -19.03 -3.16 18.69
C PRO A 17 -17.78 -3.26 17.82
N ALA A 18 -16.62 -3.43 18.47
CA ALA A 18 -15.37 -3.64 17.77
C ALA A 18 -15.51 -4.87 16.86
N ILE A 19 -15.18 -4.72 15.59
CA ILE A 19 -15.12 -5.85 14.68
C ILE A 19 -13.92 -6.70 15.12
N LEU A 20 -14.16 -7.99 15.36
CA LEU A 20 -13.08 -8.91 15.69
C LEU A 20 -12.02 -8.89 14.58
N GLU A 21 -10.75 -8.73 14.96
CA GLU A 21 -9.62 -8.59 14.04
C GLU A 21 -9.54 -9.76 13.03
N ASN A 22 -9.86 -10.97 13.47
CA ASN A 22 -9.91 -12.16 12.62
C ASN A 22 -10.91 -12.04 11.46
N LYS A 23 -12.05 -11.38 11.66
CA LYS A 23 -13.07 -11.16 10.64
C LYS A 23 -12.57 -10.16 9.60
N ILE A 24 -11.96 -9.07 10.04
CA ILE A 24 -11.35 -8.05 9.16
C ILE A 24 -10.27 -8.71 8.29
N ASN A 25 -9.35 -9.45 8.91
CA ASN A 25 -8.26 -10.12 8.19
C ASN A 25 -8.79 -11.13 7.17
N LYS A 26 -9.83 -11.88 7.51
CA LYS A 26 -10.47 -12.83 6.58
C LYS A 26 -11.11 -12.13 5.38
N GLU A 27 -11.88 -11.06 5.60
CA GLU A 27 -12.51 -10.29 4.52
C GLU A 27 -11.46 -9.60 3.63
N TRP A 28 -10.41 -9.06 4.24
CA TRP A 28 -9.27 -8.48 3.54
C TRP A 28 -8.56 -9.49 2.63
N LEU A 29 -8.18 -10.65 3.18
CA LEU A 29 -7.52 -11.71 2.42
C LEU A 29 -8.38 -12.19 1.25
N SER A 30 -9.69 -12.37 1.46
CA SER A 30 -10.64 -12.73 0.40
C SER A 30 -10.70 -11.66 -0.71
N ALA A 31 -10.70 -10.38 -0.34
CA ALA A 31 -10.67 -9.29 -1.32
C ALA A 31 -9.37 -9.29 -2.13
N VAL A 32 -8.22 -9.49 -1.50
CA VAL A 32 -6.90 -9.59 -2.15
C VAL A 32 -6.82 -10.81 -3.07
N GLU A 33 -7.39 -11.95 -2.68
CA GLU A 33 -7.47 -13.15 -3.51
C GLU A 33 -8.26 -12.93 -4.80
N ARG A 34 -9.32 -12.11 -4.76
CA ARG A 34 -10.14 -11.78 -5.94
C ARG A 34 -9.42 -10.90 -6.96
N ILE A 35 -8.31 -10.26 -6.62
CA ILE A 35 -7.50 -9.49 -7.57
C ILE A 35 -6.84 -10.47 -8.55
N LYS A 36 -7.25 -10.42 -9.83
CA LYS A 36 -6.71 -11.31 -10.88
C LYS A 36 -5.49 -10.75 -11.61
N ARG A 37 -5.23 -9.46 -11.47
CA ARG A 37 -4.16 -8.76 -12.19
C ARG A 37 -2.98 -8.53 -11.27
N LYS A 38 -1.78 -8.51 -11.85
CA LYS A 38 -0.61 -8.00 -11.18
C LYS A 38 -0.62 -6.47 -11.24
N ILE A 39 -0.42 -5.83 -10.10
CA ILE A 39 -0.36 -4.39 -9.94
C ILE A 39 1.11 -4.05 -9.72
N ILE A 40 1.65 -3.24 -10.63
CA ILE A 40 3.02 -2.73 -10.54
C ILE A 40 2.90 -1.23 -10.35
N VAL A 41 3.41 -0.73 -9.23
CA VAL A 41 3.48 0.70 -8.94
C VAL A 41 4.85 1.20 -9.33
N LEU A 42 4.89 2.23 -10.17
CA LEU A 42 6.12 2.98 -10.46
C LEU A 42 6.12 4.21 -9.56
N ASP A 43 7.07 4.27 -8.63
CA ASP A 43 7.17 5.35 -7.65
C ASP A 43 8.44 6.17 -7.93
N ASP A 44 8.29 7.48 -8.06
CA ASP A 44 9.39 8.39 -8.36
C ASP A 44 10.21 8.75 -7.11
N ASP A 45 9.71 8.44 -5.92
CA ASP A 45 10.29 8.87 -4.66
C ASP A 45 10.27 7.80 -3.56
N PRO A 46 11.41 7.56 -2.90
CA PRO A 46 11.49 6.57 -1.82
C PRO A 46 10.68 6.92 -0.57
N THR A 47 10.06 8.10 -0.44
CA THR A 47 9.17 8.35 0.71
C THR A 47 7.79 7.71 0.54
N GLY A 48 7.32 7.49 -0.69
CA GLY A 48 6.01 6.87 -0.96
C GLY A 48 5.90 5.45 -0.38
N ILE A 49 7.01 4.70 -0.40
CA ILE A 49 7.09 3.33 0.14
C ILE A 49 7.13 3.26 1.68
N GLN A 50 7.34 4.37 2.39
CA GLN A 50 7.50 4.35 3.87
C GLN A 50 6.22 4.00 4.63
N THR A 51 5.07 4.11 3.95
CA THR A 51 3.74 3.79 4.51
C THR A 51 3.25 2.40 4.12
N VAL A 52 4.05 1.67 3.33
CA VAL A 52 3.70 0.35 2.81
C VAL A 52 4.51 -0.71 3.56
N HIS A 53 3.84 -1.77 3.98
CA HIS A 53 4.48 -2.88 4.70
C HIS A 53 4.23 -4.21 3.98
N SER A 54 5.18 -5.14 4.13
CA SER A 54 5.05 -6.52 3.65
C SER A 54 4.80 -6.67 2.14
N ILE A 55 5.29 -5.71 1.34
CA ILE A 55 5.21 -5.73 -0.12
C ILE A 55 6.63 -5.57 -0.70
N PRO A 56 7.00 -6.34 -1.73
CA PRO A 56 8.30 -6.18 -2.37
C PRO A 56 8.50 -4.80 -2.99
N VAL A 57 9.69 -4.24 -2.78
CA VAL A 57 10.16 -3.01 -3.41
C VAL A 57 11.42 -3.34 -4.22
N TYR A 58 11.41 -3.01 -5.50
CA TYR A 58 12.53 -3.19 -6.40
C TYR A 58 13.17 -1.83 -6.71
N THR A 59 14.49 -1.76 -6.56
CA THR A 59 15.29 -0.55 -6.81
C THR A 59 16.04 -0.59 -8.15
N SER A 60 15.88 -1.68 -8.90
CA SER A 60 16.29 -1.83 -10.29
C SER A 60 15.07 -2.22 -11.12
N TRP A 61 15.15 -1.95 -12.41
CA TRP A 61 14.10 -2.27 -13.39
C TRP A 61 14.70 -2.75 -14.72
N ASP A 62 15.90 -3.32 -14.65
CA ASP A 62 16.49 -4.04 -15.79
C ASP A 62 15.62 -5.24 -16.21
N PHE A 63 15.84 -5.76 -17.43
CA PHE A 63 15.06 -6.86 -17.98
C PHE A 63 15.06 -8.14 -17.11
N SER A 64 16.17 -8.44 -16.43
CA SER A 64 16.23 -9.59 -15.49
C SER A 64 15.30 -9.38 -14.31
N THR A 65 15.31 -8.17 -13.74
CA THR A 65 14.46 -7.77 -12.63
C THR A 65 13.00 -7.80 -13.04
N LEU A 66 12.64 -7.26 -14.21
CA LEU A 66 11.29 -7.32 -14.73
C LEU A 66 10.82 -8.77 -14.96
N ARG A 67 11.67 -9.66 -15.49
CA ARG A 67 11.34 -11.09 -15.60
C ARG A 67 11.10 -11.74 -14.24
N HIS A 68 11.87 -11.38 -13.22
CA HIS A 68 11.67 -11.87 -11.87
C HIS A 68 10.35 -11.35 -11.28
N ILE A 69 10.10 -10.05 -11.39
CA ILE A 69 8.85 -9.39 -11.00
C ILE A 69 7.66 -10.10 -11.63
N MET A 70 7.69 -10.41 -12.93
CA MET A 70 6.56 -11.08 -13.59
C MET A 70 6.29 -12.50 -13.07
N ARG A 71 7.27 -13.18 -12.49
CA ARG A 71 7.15 -14.53 -11.90
C ARG A 71 6.88 -14.54 -10.40
N ASP A 72 7.02 -13.39 -9.74
CA ASP A 72 6.82 -13.25 -8.30
C ASP A 72 5.35 -13.55 -7.90
N LYS A 73 5.17 -14.24 -6.78
CA LYS A 73 3.86 -14.58 -6.20
C LYS A 73 3.07 -13.36 -5.72
N HIS A 74 3.74 -12.25 -5.39
CA HIS A 74 3.08 -11.05 -4.91
C HIS A 74 2.30 -10.39 -6.05
N LYS A 75 1.02 -10.09 -5.78
CA LYS A 75 0.13 -9.42 -6.75
C LYS A 75 0.36 -7.92 -6.85
N LEU A 76 0.95 -7.32 -5.81
CA LEU A 76 1.30 -5.91 -5.75
C LEU A 76 2.80 -5.81 -5.51
N ILE A 77 3.48 -4.99 -6.32
CA ILE A 77 4.92 -4.76 -6.26
C ILE A 77 5.19 -3.28 -6.56
N TYR A 78 6.20 -2.72 -5.90
CA TYR A 78 6.73 -1.38 -6.18
C TYR A 78 8.04 -1.46 -6.95
N ILE A 79 8.20 -0.59 -7.94
CA ILE A 79 9.47 -0.28 -8.60
C ILE A 79 9.78 1.18 -8.30
N LEU A 80 10.89 1.42 -7.61
CA LEU A 80 11.37 2.75 -7.33
C LEU A 80 12.20 3.25 -8.51
N THR A 81 11.73 4.30 -9.17
CA THR A 81 12.45 4.93 -10.29
C THR A 81 13.42 6.01 -9.83
N ASN A 82 13.21 6.55 -8.62
CA ASN A 82 14.04 7.58 -8.00
C ASN A 82 14.23 8.82 -8.91
N SER A 83 13.16 9.23 -9.59
CA SER A 83 13.17 10.29 -10.61
C SER A 83 12.61 11.63 -10.13
N ARG A 84 12.12 11.75 -8.89
CA ARG A 84 11.50 12.99 -8.38
C ARG A 84 12.36 14.25 -8.54
N ALA A 85 13.65 14.13 -8.29
CA ALA A 85 14.59 15.26 -8.33
C ALA A 85 15.09 15.58 -9.76
N LEU A 86 14.75 14.76 -10.75
CA LEU A 86 15.19 14.93 -12.13
C LEU A 86 14.33 15.97 -12.85
N THR A 87 14.96 16.68 -13.79
CA THR A 87 14.22 17.52 -14.74
C THR A 87 13.35 16.68 -15.66
N SER A 88 12.37 17.29 -16.32
CA SER A 88 11.51 16.60 -17.29
C SER A 88 12.30 15.91 -18.42
N VAL A 89 13.41 16.53 -18.87
CA VAL A 89 14.29 15.98 -19.90
C VAL A 89 15.06 14.76 -19.38
N GLU A 90 15.59 14.82 -18.18
CA GLU A 90 16.30 13.70 -17.54
C GLU A 90 15.35 12.53 -17.26
N THR A 91 14.17 12.81 -16.71
CA THR A 91 13.12 11.80 -16.48
C THR A 91 12.71 11.13 -17.79
N GLN A 92 12.50 11.90 -18.87
CA GLN A 92 12.19 11.33 -20.17
C GLN A 92 13.33 10.46 -20.72
N ARG A 93 14.60 10.86 -20.53
CA ARG A 93 15.75 10.05 -20.95
C ARG A 93 15.88 8.77 -20.14
N LEU A 94 15.63 8.83 -18.84
CA LEU A 94 15.67 7.68 -17.95
C LEU A 94 14.61 6.64 -18.33
N HIS A 95 13.41 7.06 -18.74
CA HIS A 95 12.25 6.19 -19.00
C HIS A 95 12.02 5.80 -20.46
N LYS A 96 12.93 6.15 -21.37
CA LYS A 96 12.89 5.70 -22.77
C LYS A 96 13.43 4.29 -22.93
#